data_AF-A0A257EE68-F1
#
_entry.id   AF-A0A257EE68-F1
#
_cell.length_a   1.000
_cell.length_b   1.000
_cell.length_c   1.000
_cell.angle_alpha   90.00
_cell.angle_beta   90.00
_cell.angle_gamma   90.00
#
_symmetry.space_group_name_H-M   'P 1'
#
loop_
_entity.id
_entity.type
_entity.pdbx_description
1 polymer ?
#
loop_
_entity_poly.entity_id
_entity_poly.type
_entity_poly.pdbx_seq_one_letter_code
_entity_poly.pdbx_strand_id
1 'polypeptide(L)'
;MAPLLEFNTDGIDSVQSMLRQGITGYAIDSLVPRGMSTIWLFLGDNTILKIYTTMTDTVGWFEVGTLVFRAVAKGDDVPEMRPLPQAWRNVTAIEKLLVVEDDFSAESGLQIGNDLGEIFTIVCSENVYRIEIEAPFIHGEFLPEYELTHYKHVPI
;
A
#
# COMPACT_ATOMS: atom_id res chain seq x y z
N MET A 1 -25.90 7.90 -3.93
CA MET A 1 -24.44 8.03 -4.09
C MET A 1 -23.87 6.79 -3.44
N ALA A 2 -23.13 5.98 -4.20
CA ALA A 2 -22.47 4.80 -3.65
C ALA A 2 -21.44 5.24 -2.58
N PRO A 3 -21.29 4.53 -1.46
CA PRO A 3 -20.29 4.84 -0.45
C PRO A 3 -18.86 4.75 -1.02
N LEU A 4 -17.99 5.65 -0.56
CA LEU A 4 -16.55 5.59 -0.79
C LEU A 4 -15.86 5.05 0.46
N LEU A 5 -15.11 3.97 0.29
CA LEU A 5 -14.22 3.39 1.30
C LEU A 5 -12.83 3.99 1.08
N GLU A 6 -12.49 4.99 1.90
CA GLU A 6 -11.22 5.70 1.81
C GLU A 6 -10.08 4.92 2.49
N PHE A 7 -8.84 5.28 2.14
CA PHE A 7 -7.68 4.92 2.94
C PHE A 7 -7.90 5.28 4.40
N ASN A 8 -7.46 4.41 5.29
CA ASN A 8 -7.42 4.74 6.71
C ASN A 8 -6.03 5.26 7.06
N THR A 9 -5.97 6.48 7.57
CA THR A 9 -4.73 7.11 8.07
C THR A 9 -4.74 7.14 9.59
N ASP A 10 -3.91 6.31 10.23
CA ASP A 10 -3.75 6.26 11.67
C ASP A 10 -2.51 7.07 12.09
N GLY A 11 -2.76 8.26 12.66
CA GLY A 11 -1.70 9.14 13.15
C GLY A 11 -0.82 9.77 12.07
N ILE A 12 -1.31 9.84 10.82
CA ILE A 12 -0.65 10.58 9.73
C ILE A 12 -1.61 11.58 9.10
N ASP A 13 -1.08 12.75 8.73
CA ASP A 13 -1.87 13.81 8.10
C ASP A 13 -2.01 13.61 6.58
N SER A 14 -1.00 13.00 5.94
CA SER A 14 -0.97 12.82 4.49
C SER A 14 0.00 11.71 4.07
N VAL A 15 -0.53 10.68 3.40
CA VAL A 15 0.27 9.62 2.75
C VAL A 15 1.23 10.24 1.73
N GLN A 16 0.77 11.23 0.97
CA GLN A 16 1.59 11.92 -0.03
C GLN A 16 2.79 12.63 0.62
N SER A 17 2.56 13.40 1.68
CA SER A 17 3.63 14.14 2.39
C SER A 17 4.69 13.20 2.97
N MET A 18 4.27 12.06 3.51
CA MET A 18 5.16 11.02 4.03
C MET A 18 6.04 10.47 2.89
N LEU A 19 5.43 9.95 1.83
CA LEU A 19 6.16 9.28 0.74
C LEU A 19 7.06 10.24 -0.05
N ARG A 20 6.73 11.54 -0.10
CA ARG A 20 7.59 12.57 -0.72
C ARG A 20 8.90 12.80 0.02
N GLN A 21 9.06 12.32 1.25
CA GLN A 21 10.37 12.28 1.93
C GLN A 21 11.34 11.28 1.27
N GLY A 22 10.85 10.44 0.35
CA GLY A 22 11.62 9.40 -0.31
C GLY A 22 11.63 8.10 0.50
N ILE A 23 11.79 6.98 -0.19
CA ILE A 23 11.84 5.64 0.40
C ILE A 23 13.28 5.14 0.35
N THR A 24 13.83 4.83 1.52
CA THR A 24 15.22 4.40 1.68
C THR A 24 15.36 2.89 1.83
N GLY A 25 14.29 2.23 2.26
CA GLY A 25 14.24 0.81 2.50
C GLY A 25 12.82 0.34 2.75
N TYR A 26 12.67 -0.98 2.81
CA TYR A 26 11.41 -1.63 3.10
C TYR A 26 11.63 -2.85 3.99
N ALA A 27 10.59 -3.28 4.67
CA ALA A 27 10.54 -4.60 5.29
C ALA A 27 9.15 -5.19 5.03
N ILE A 28 9.07 -6.52 4.97
CA ILE A 28 7.82 -7.24 4.76
C ILE A 28 7.73 -8.28 5.84
N ASP A 29 6.55 -8.41 6.42
CA ASP A 29 6.21 -9.47 7.33
C ASP A 29 5.24 -10.38 6.62
N SER A 30 5.60 -11.65 6.68
CA SER A 30 4.79 -12.73 6.18
C SER A 30 4.33 -13.51 7.38
N LEU A 31 3.02 -13.62 7.57
CA LEU A 31 2.46 -14.57 8.51
C LEU A 31 2.67 -15.98 7.94
N VAL A 32 3.89 -16.52 7.94
CA VAL A 32 4.20 -17.85 7.38
C VAL A 32 3.26 -18.88 8.02
N PRO A 33 2.52 -19.70 7.24
CA PRO A 33 2.68 -19.99 5.80
C PRO A 33 1.78 -19.18 4.84
N ARG A 34 1.27 -18.02 5.24
CA ARG A 34 0.08 -17.34 4.68
C ARG A 34 0.35 -15.94 4.11
N GLY A 35 1.37 -15.78 3.26
CA GLY A 35 1.54 -14.57 2.43
C GLY A 35 1.88 -13.29 3.20
N MET A 36 1.89 -12.15 2.49
CA MET A 36 2.27 -10.83 3.02
C MET A 36 1.06 -10.15 3.68
N SER A 37 1.18 -9.79 4.96
CA SER A 37 0.11 -9.09 5.69
C SER A 37 0.41 -7.61 5.90
N THR A 38 1.68 -7.22 5.81
CA THR A 38 2.13 -5.85 6.09
C THR A 38 3.43 -5.56 5.36
N ILE A 39 3.59 -4.31 4.93
CA ILE A 39 4.85 -3.73 4.49
C ILE A 39 5.18 -2.50 5.32
N TRP A 40 6.46 -2.32 5.63
CA TRP A 40 7.02 -1.15 6.29
C TRP A 40 7.90 -0.42 5.29
N LEU A 41 7.69 0.89 5.15
CA LEU A 41 8.52 1.76 4.32
C LEU A 41 9.35 2.66 5.22
N PHE A 42 10.67 2.62 5.05
CA PHE A 42 11.61 3.45 5.81
C PHE A 42 11.89 4.71 5.00
N LEU A 43 11.53 5.87 5.54
CA LEU A 43 11.51 7.13 4.79
C LEU A 43 12.77 7.97 5.02
N GLY A 44 13.01 8.94 4.13
CA GLY A 44 14.23 9.77 4.15
C GLY A 44 14.42 10.63 5.39
N ASP A 45 13.36 10.91 6.15
CA ASP A 45 13.38 11.63 7.41
C ASP A 45 13.53 10.72 8.65
N ASN A 46 13.76 9.42 8.43
CA ASN A 46 13.79 8.35 9.42
C ASN A 46 12.43 8.00 10.04
N THR A 47 11.32 8.50 9.50
CA THR A 47 10.00 7.95 9.85
C THR A 47 9.80 6.60 9.18
N ILE A 48 8.91 5.79 9.75
CA ILE A 48 8.55 4.49 9.19
C ILE A 48 7.03 4.48 8.99
N LEU A 49 6.62 4.16 7.77
CA LEU A 49 5.23 4.03 7.39
C LEU A 49 4.87 2.54 7.31
N LYS A 50 3.99 2.09 8.19
CA LYS A 50 3.42 0.75 8.16
C LYS A 50 2.17 0.76 7.29
N ILE A 51 2.07 -0.17 6.36
CA ILE A 51 0.94 -0.35 5.45
C ILE A 51 0.40 -1.77 5.61
N TYR A 52 -0.90 -1.88 5.86
CA TYR A 52 -1.62 -3.14 6.00
C TYR A 52 -3.05 -2.97 5.51
N THR A 53 -3.87 -4.01 5.58
CA THR A 53 -5.26 -3.96 5.10
C THR A 53 -6.27 -4.04 6.23
N THR A 54 -7.41 -3.39 6.03
CA THR A 54 -8.65 -3.71 6.74
C THR A 54 -9.68 -4.19 5.73
N MET A 55 -10.66 -4.96 6.19
CA MET A 55 -11.79 -5.41 5.36
C MET A 55 -13.05 -4.69 5.77
N THR A 56 -13.87 -4.35 4.79
CA THR A 56 -15.20 -3.76 5.01
C THR A 56 -16.25 -4.63 4.34
N ASP A 57 -17.28 -5.00 5.11
CA ASP A 57 -18.46 -5.67 4.57
C ASP A 57 -19.26 -4.70 3.70
N THR A 58 -19.57 -5.12 2.48
CA THR A 58 -20.41 -4.38 1.54
C THR A 58 -21.74 -5.13 1.30
N VAL A 59 -22.65 -4.50 0.57
CA VAL A 59 -23.97 -5.09 0.27
C VAL A 59 -23.77 -6.38 -0.53
N GLY A 60 -24.47 -7.45 -0.14
CA GLY A 60 -24.42 -8.73 -0.86
C GLY A 60 -23.38 -9.74 -0.37
N TRP A 61 -22.84 -9.56 0.84
CA TRP A 61 -21.81 -10.43 1.46
C TRP A 61 -20.44 -10.39 0.79
N PHE A 62 -20.13 -9.31 0.08
CA PHE A 62 -18.79 -9.06 -0.44
C PHE A 62 -17.96 -8.33 0.61
N GLU A 63 -16.75 -8.82 0.86
CA GLU A 63 -15.73 -8.11 1.64
C GLU A 63 -14.83 -7.37 0.66
N VAL A 64 -14.51 -6.11 0.96
CA VAL A 64 -13.59 -5.30 0.15
C VAL A 64 -12.45 -4.81 1.03
N GLY A 65 -11.21 -5.00 0.55
CA GLY A 65 -10.02 -4.51 1.22
C GLY A 65 -9.81 -3.01 1.03
N THR A 66 -9.36 -2.31 2.07
CA THR A 66 -8.74 -0.99 1.95
C THR A 66 -7.39 -0.95 2.66
N LEU A 67 -6.49 -0.10 2.14
CA LEU A 67 -5.19 0.10 2.75
C LEU A 67 -5.29 1.00 3.99
N VAL A 68 -4.55 0.62 5.02
CA VAL A 68 -4.35 1.37 6.26
C VAL A 68 -2.90 1.79 6.35
N PHE A 69 -2.69 3.07 6.64
CA PHE A 69 -1.41 3.73 6.71
C PHE A 69 -1.18 4.24 8.12
N ARG A 70 -0.11 3.79 8.77
CA ARG A 70 0.21 4.18 10.14
C ARG A 70 1.66 4.61 10.26
N ALA A 71 1.92 5.77 10.87
CA ALA A 71 3.27 6.11 11.32
C ALA A 71 3.63 5.22 12.52
N VAL A 72 4.78 4.55 12.43
CA VAL A 72 5.27 3.68 13.50
C VAL A 72 5.75 4.55 14.67
N ALA A 73 5.29 4.24 15.88
CA ALA A 73 5.64 4.99 17.08
C ALA A 73 6.96 4.50 17.67
N LYS A 74 7.60 5.34 18.48
CA LYS A 74 8.81 4.96 19.22
C LYS A 74 8.50 3.79 20.17
N GLY A 75 9.17 2.66 19.96
CA GLY A 75 9.04 1.46 20.79
C GLY A 75 8.16 0.36 20.17
N ASP A 76 7.57 0.59 19.01
CA ASP A 76 7.00 -0.50 18.19
C ASP A 76 8.13 -1.46 17.77
N ASP A 77 7.81 -2.74 17.65
CA ASP A 77 8.75 -3.74 17.12
C ASP A 77 8.86 -3.57 15.61
N VAL A 78 10.05 -3.19 15.14
CA VAL A 78 10.31 -2.83 13.75
C VAL A 78 11.13 -3.95 13.11
N PRO A 79 10.65 -4.56 12.02
CA PRO A 79 11.40 -5.60 11.33
C PRO A 79 12.69 -5.06 10.69
N GLU A 80 13.62 -5.96 10.39
CA GLU A 80 14.89 -5.60 9.76
C GLU A 80 14.68 -4.97 8.37
N MET A 81 15.22 -3.77 8.18
CA MET A 81 15.13 -3.03 6.93
C MET A 81 15.99 -3.67 5.84
N ARG A 82 15.37 -3.88 4.67
CA ARG A 82 16.07 -4.12 3.41
C ARG A 82 16.25 -2.80 2.66
N PRO A 83 17.50 -2.41 2.32
CA PRO A 83 17.73 -1.13 1.64
C PRO A 83 17.19 -1.15 0.21
N LEU A 84 16.72 0.01 -0.26
CA LEU A 84 16.30 0.20 -1.65
C LEU A 84 17.38 0.95 -2.46
N PRO A 85 17.37 0.80 -3.80
CA PRO A 85 18.19 1.61 -4.69
C PRO A 85 17.95 3.12 -4.49
N GLN A 86 18.98 3.93 -4.74
CA GLN A 86 18.94 5.38 -4.50
C GLN A 86 17.80 6.11 -5.23
N ALA A 87 17.35 5.61 -6.40
CA ALA A 87 16.25 6.19 -7.16
C ALA A 87 14.95 6.31 -6.34
N TRP A 88 14.70 5.40 -5.41
CA TRP A 88 13.51 5.41 -4.55
C TRP A 88 13.49 6.54 -3.52
N ARG A 89 14.61 7.27 -3.34
CA ARG A 89 14.63 8.51 -2.56
C ARG A 89 13.92 9.66 -3.28
N ASN A 90 13.76 9.56 -4.60
CA ASN A 90 13.11 10.56 -5.42
C ASN A 90 11.75 10.03 -5.90
N VAL A 91 10.73 10.11 -5.04
CA VAL A 91 9.35 9.77 -5.41
C VAL A 91 8.77 10.88 -6.29
N THR A 92 8.38 10.54 -7.51
CA THR A 92 7.88 11.48 -8.54
C THR A 92 6.37 11.43 -8.67
N ALA A 93 5.77 10.25 -8.56
CA ALA A 93 4.33 10.03 -8.66
C ALA A 93 3.81 9.21 -7.47
N ILE A 94 2.61 9.57 -6.99
CA ILE A 94 1.89 8.85 -5.95
C ILE A 94 0.42 8.85 -6.38
N GLU A 95 -0.13 7.67 -6.58
CA GLU A 95 -1.51 7.49 -7.03
C GLU A 95 -2.21 6.48 -6.14
N LYS A 96 -3.45 6.75 -5.78
CA LYS A 96 -4.34 5.72 -5.24
C LYS A 96 -4.95 4.94 -6.40
N LEU A 97 -5.11 3.64 -6.18
CA LEU A 97 -5.78 2.70 -7.07
C LEU A 97 -7.20 2.49 -6.54
N LEU A 98 -8.17 3.03 -7.26
CA LEU A 98 -9.58 3.07 -6.87
C LEU A 98 -10.36 1.98 -7.61
N VAL A 99 -10.98 1.07 -6.86
CA VAL A 99 -12.03 0.17 -7.37
C VAL A 99 -13.33 0.96 -7.47
N VAL A 100 -14.04 0.82 -8.58
CA VAL A 100 -15.32 1.49 -8.81
C VAL A 100 -16.33 0.46 -9.29
N GLU A 101 -17.24 0.11 -8.40
CA GLU A 101 -18.37 -0.78 -8.65
C GLU A 101 -19.68 0.00 -8.61
N ASP A 102 -20.77 -0.63 -9.06
CA ASP A 102 -22.09 0.02 -9.06
C ASP A 102 -22.53 0.43 -7.65
N ASP A 103 -22.15 -0.36 -6.64
CA ASP A 103 -22.61 -0.25 -5.26
C ASP A 103 -21.59 0.38 -4.30
N PHE A 104 -20.33 0.55 -4.70
CA PHE A 104 -19.30 1.19 -3.87
C PHE A 104 -18.11 1.69 -4.69
N SER A 105 -17.25 2.49 -4.06
CA SER A 105 -15.88 2.70 -4.53
C SER A 105 -14.91 2.51 -3.39
N ALA A 106 -13.69 2.02 -3.65
CA ALA A 106 -12.74 1.69 -2.60
C ALA A 106 -11.29 2.02 -2.98
N GLU A 107 -10.60 2.70 -2.07
CA GLU A 107 -9.17 2.99 -2.18
C GLU A 107 -8.37 1.75 -1.73
N SER A 108 -8.28 0.79 -2.64
CA SER A 108 -7.77 -0.56 -2.35
C SER A 108 -6.32 -0.79 -2.79
N GLY A 109 -5.63 0.26 -3.25
CA GLY A 109 -4.23 0.18 -3.62
C GLY A 109 -3.53 1.52 -3.72
N LEU A 110 -2.21 1.47 -3.75
CA LEU A 110 -1.29 2.60 -3.86
C LEU A 110 -0.22 2.25 -4.91
N GLN A 111 0.05 3.21 -5.79
CA GLN A 111 1.15 3.13 -6.74
C GLN A 111 2.12 4.29 -6.54
N ILE A 112 3.42 3.98 -6.52
CA ILE A 112 4.50 4.92 -6.28
C ILE A 112 5.47 4.83 -7.45
N GLY A 113 5.73 5.97 -8.09
CA GLY A 113 6.71 6.10 -9.18
C GLY A 113 7.96 6.85 -8.73
N ASN A 114 9.11 6.50 -9.30
CA ASN A 114 10.38 7.20 -9.08
C ASN A 114 10.88 7.95 -10.34
N ASP A 115 12.06 8.56 -10.27
CA ASP A 115 12.66 9.36 -11.35
C ASP A 115 13.23 8.53 -12.51
N LEU A 116 13.38 7.21 -12.33
CA LEU A 116 13.74 6.27 -13.38
C LEU A 116 12.51 5.67 -14.10
N GLY A 117 11.30 6.06 -13.70
CA GLY A 117 10.06 5.49 -14.23
C GLY A 117 9.75 4.09 -13.70
N GLU A 118 10.44 3.64 -12.64
CA GLU A 118 10.08 2.41 -11.95
C GLU A 118 8.81 2.61 -11.13
N ILE A 119 8.04 1.53 -10.99
CA ILE A 119 6.75 1.53 -10.33
C ILE A 119 6.75 0.52 -9.18
N PHE A 120 6.21 0.94 -8.05
CA PHE A 120 6.00 0.12 -6.86
C PHE A 120 4.52 0.19 -6.51
N THR A 121 3.84 -0.94 -6.73
CA THR A 121 2.41 -1.12 -6.52
C THR A 121 2.18 -1.92 -5.25
N ILE A 122 1.27 -1.44 -4.39
CA ILE A 122 0.77 -2.13 -3.20
C ILE A 122 -0.75 -2.18 -3.31
N VAL A 123 -1.35 -3.35 -3.26
CA VAL A 123 -2.82 -3.53 -3.37
C VAL A 123 -3.30 -4.53 -2.33
N CYS A 124 -4.60 -4.51 -2.05
CA CYS A 124 -5.27 -5.61 -1.36
C CYS A 124 -5.13 -6.91 -2.18
N SER A 125 -4.87 -8.02 -1.50
CA SER A 125 -4.76 -9.36 -2.10
C SER A 125 -6.15 -9.97 -2.29
N GLU A 126 -6.26 -10.93 -3.22
CA GLU A 126 -7.44 -11.82 -3.29
C GLU A 126 -7.68 -12.59 -1.98
N ASN A 127 -6.65 -12.70 -1.14
CA ASN A 127 -6.74 -13.27 0.18
C ASN A 127 -7.02 -12.19 1.22
N VAL A 128 -8.12 -12.36 1.96
CA VAL A 128 -8.56 -11.49 3.05
C VAL A 128 -7.43 -11.17 4.04
N TYR A 129 -7.31 -9.90 4.44
CA TYR A 129 -6.28 -9.35 5.35
C TYR A 129 -4.83 -9.44 4.84
N ARG A 130 -4.63 -9.53 3.52
CA ARG A 130 -3.30 -9.54 2.91
C ARG A 130 -3.12 -8.43 1.90
N ILE A 131 -1.86 -8.09 1.68
CA ILE A 131 -1.43 -7.20 0.62
C ILE A 131 -0.68 -8.00 -0.45
N GLU A 132 -0.76 -7.53 -1.68
CA GLU A 132 0.15 -7.92 -2.75
C GLU A 132 1.03 -6.74 -3.15
N ILE A 133 2.25 -7.06 -3.56
CA ILE A 133 3.24 -6.07 -3.94
C ILE A 133 3.88 -6.48 -5.26
N GLU A 134 3.84 -5.55 -6.22
CA GLU A 134 4.62 -5.64 -7.45
C GLU A 134 5.63 -4.50 -7.47
N ALA A 135 6.92 -4.83 -7.53
CA ALA A 135 8.01 -3.86 -7.59
C ALA A 135 9.26 -4.49 -8.23
N PRO A 136 10.19 -3.71 -8.83
CA PRO A 136 11.41 -4.24 -9.44
C PRO A 136 12.31 -5.06 -8.50
N PHE A 137 12.19 -4.81 -7.19
CA PHE A 137 13.01 -5.42 -6.14
C PHE A 137 12.27 -6.51 -5.33
N ILE A 138 11.03 -6.84 -5.70
CA ILE A 138 10.25 -7.93 -5.10
C ILE A 138 9.93 -8.93 -6.21
N HIS A 139 10.24 -10.19 -5.96
CA HIS A 139 9.98 -11.28 -6.90
C HIS A 139 9.00 -12.26 -6.28
N GLY A 140 8.01 -12.67 -7.06
CA GLY A 140 6.96 -13.57 -6.60
C GLY A 140 5.76 -13.54 -7.54
N GLU A 141 4.77 -14.32 -7.19
CA GLU A 141 3.44 -14.20 -7.78
C GLU A 141 2.77 -12.94 -7.24
N PHE A 142 1.95 -12.29 -8.07
CA PHE A 142 1.20 -11.09 -7.73
C PHE A 142 -0.28 -11.39 -7.97
N LEU A 143 -1.04 -11.59 -6.88
CA LEU A 143 -2.43 -12.05 -6.89
C LEU A 143 -3.37 -11.01 -6.26
N PRO A 144 -3.55 -9.85 -6.93
CA PRO A 144 -4.34 -8.76 -6.38
C PRO A 144 -5.82 -9.15 -6.26
N GLU A 145 -6.55 -8.48 -5.37
CA GLU A 145 -8.00 -8.68 -5.19
C GLU A 145 -8.77 -8.45 -6.50
N TYR A 146 -8.30 -7.48 -7.29
CA TYR A 146 -8.77 -7.19 -8.64
C TYR A 146 -7.58 -7.11 -9.58
N GLU A 147 -7.78 -7.48 -10.85
CA GLU A 147 -6.77 -7.24 -11.90
C GLU A 147 -6.38 -5.76 -11.98
N LEU A 148 -5.10 -5.46 -12.23
CA LEU A 148 -4.63 -4.05 -12.24
C LEU A 148 -5.40 -3.15 -13.21
N THR A 149 -5.88 -3.72 -14.31
CA THR A 149 -6.68 -2.99 -15.32
C THR A 149 -8.05 -2.56 -14.83
N HIS A 150 -8.53 -3.12 -13.72
CA HIS A 150 -9.80 -2.76 -13.10
C HIS A 150 -9.69 -1.46 -12.29
N TYR A 151 -8.51 -1.12 -11.79
CA TYR A 151 -8.33 0.07 -10.96
C TYR A 151 -8.32 1.35 -11.79
N LYS A 152 -8.99 2.37 -11.26
CA LYS A 152 -8.80 3.75 -11.69
C LYS A 152 -7.64 4.37 -10.92
N HIS A 153 -6.65 4.88 -11.64
CA HIS A 153 -5.54 5.63 -11.07
C HIS A 153 -5.98 7.07 -10.77
N VAL A 154 -5.79 7.50 -9.53
CA VAL A 154 -6.12 8.85 -9.07
C VAL A 154 -4.92 9.44 -8.34
N PRO A 155 -4.34 10.55 -8.81
CA PRO A 155 -3.26 11.23 -8.09
C PRO A 155 -3.67 11.65 -6.69
N ILE A 156 -2.76 11.52 -5.73
CA ILE A 156 -2.91 12.03 -4.35
C ILE A 156 -1.75 12.94 -3.96
#